data_AF-A0A2Z6QWM7-F1
#
_entry.id   AF-A0A2Z6QWM7-F1
#
_cell.length_a   1.000
_cell.length_b   1.000
_cell.length_c   1.000
_cell.angle_alpha   90.00
_cell.angle_beta   90.00
_cell.angle_gamma   90.00
#
_symmetry.space_group_name_H-M   'P 1'
#
loop_
_entity.id
_entity.type
_entity.pdbx_description
1 polymer ?
#
loop_
_entity_poly.entity_id
_entity_poly.type
_entity_poly.pdbx_seq_one_letter_code
_entity_poly.pdbx_strand_id
1 'polypeptide(L)'
;MSTENPVQETGNSSSDSEHFENEEEKKRHKYNLTPAEIQRQQLEKLLKRADKPVNIPEMVDKPKLKPPKDIVRNVQGSSAGAGSGEFHVYRAHRRREYTRLKVMEEETKKEEEKREFEAKMAAIKTQEEKKTAKKREKRQKKKQKKRQNTKRTKTEEINKDKQIDTNDNNKNIESKNESSDSDSEED
;
A
#
# COMPACT_ATOMS: atom_id res chain seq x y z
N MET A 1 2.24 -69.93 52.08
CA MET A 1 2.95 -69.21 51.01
C MET A 1 2.50 -67.76 51.05
N SER A 2 3.46 -66.85 51.07
CA SER A 2 3.38 -65.46 51.49
C SER A 2 2.40 -64.59 50.69
N THR A 3 1.82 -63.61 51.36
CA THR A 3 0.94 -62.55 50.85
C THR A 3 1.75 -61.44 50.19
N GLU A 4 1.46 -61.11 48.93
CA GLU A 4 1.89 -59.85 48.31
C GLU A 4 0.70 -59.20 47.59
N ASN A 5 0.34 -58.01 48.07
CA ASN A 5 -0.69 -57.14 47.51
C ASN A 5 -0.15 -56.38 46.29
N PRO A 6 -0.87 -56.29 45.17
CA PRO A 6 -0.54 -55.33 44.13
C PRO A 6 -1.03 -53.93 44.51
N VAL A 7 -0.08 -53.00 44.60
CA VAL A 7 -0.26 -51.55 44.76
C VAL A 7 -1.13 -51.02 43.61
N GLN A 8 -2.24 -50.35 43.94
CA GLN A 8 -3.00 -49.56 42.98
C GLN A 8 -2.26 -48.23 42.75
N GLU A 9 -1.75 -48.03 41.54
CA GLU A 9 -1.23 -46.74 41.08
C GLU A 9 -2.37 -45.72 41.08
N THR A 10 -2.26 -44.69 41.92
CA THR A 10 -3.13 -43.51 41.87
C THR A 10 -2.74 -42.70 40.64
N GLY A 11 -3.49 -42.88 39.55
CA GLY A 11 -3.45 -42.04 38.36
C GLY A 11 -3.86 -40.61 38.71
N ASN A 12 -2.88 -39.73 38.69
CA ASN A 12 -2.88 -38.28 38.66
C ASN A 12 -4.24 -37.61 38.31
N SER A 13 -4.96 -37.10 39.31
CA SER A 13 -6.19 -36.29 39.16
C SER A 13 -5.88 -34.79 38.93
N SER A 14 -4.87 -34.47 38.11
CA SER A 14 -4.44 -33.07 37.89
C SER A 14 -5.04 -32.41 36.65
N SER A 15 -5.93 -33.08 35.91
CA SER A 15 -6.47 -32.56 34.64
C SER A 15 -7.75 -31.72 34.77
N ASP A 16 -8.44 -31.77 35.92
CA ASP A 16 -9.71 -31.04 36.10
C ASP A 16 -9.53 -29.64 36.73
N SER A 17 -8.40 -29.40 37.42
CA SER A 17 -8.08 -28.09 38.02
C SER A 17 -7.57 -27.08 37.00
N GLU A 18 -6.78 -27.51 36.00
CA GLU A 18 -6.24 -26.60 34.97
C GLU A 18 -7.32 -26.11 33.98
N HIS A 19 -8.42 -26.85 33.83
CA HIS A 19 -9.54 -26.45 32.97
C HIS A 19 -10.40 -25.37 33.64
N PHE A 20 -10.60 -25.46 34.95
CA PHE A 20 -11.38 -24.49 35.73
C PHE A 20 -10.65 -23.14 35.89
N GLU A 21 -9.35 -23.14 36.14
CA GLU A 21 -8.55 -21.89 36.25
C GLU A 21 -8.51 -21.13 34.91
N ASN A 22 -8.36 -21.85 33.80
CA ASN A 22 -8.40 -21.27 32.46
C ASN A 22 -9.77 -20.66 32.10
N GLU A 23 -10.88 -21.20 32.63
CA GLU A 23 -12.21 -20.62 32.43
C GLU A 23 -12.44 -19.35 33.26
N GLU A 24 -11.87 -19.25 34.46
CA GLU A 24 -12.00 -18.07 35.31
C GLU A 24 -11.20 -16.88 34.78
N GLU A 25 -9.98 -17.08 34.28
CA GLU A 25 -9.20 -16.01 33.64
C GLU A 25 -9.85 -15.51 32.34
N LYS A 26 -10.42 -16.42 31.54
CA LYS A 26 -11.24 -16.07 30.36
C LYS A 26 -12.48 -15.22 30.72
N LYS A 27 -13.01 -15.37 31.94
CA LYS A 27 -14.14 -14.55 32.44
C LYS A 27 -13.68 -13.17 32.92
N ARG A 28 -12.44 -13.02 33.40
CA ARG A 28 -11.89 -11.75 33.94
C ARG A 28 -11.53 -10.73 32.86
N HIS A 29 -11.17 -11.18 31.65
CA HIS A 29 -10.84 -10.32 30.50
C HIS A 29 -11.97 -10.24 29.45
N LYS A 30 -13.24 -10.29 29.88
CA LYS A 30 -14.40 -10.14 28.97
C LYS A 30 -14.54 -8.72 28.41
N TYR A 31 -13.96 -7.72 29.06
CA TYR A 31 -14.00 -6.32 28.68
C TYR A 31 -12.59 -5.72 28.79
N ASN A 32 -12.25 -4.78 27.90
CA ASN A 32 -10.91 -4.17 27.73
C ASN A 32 -9.85 -5.11 27.15
N LEU A 33 -10.20 -5.80 26.06
CA LEU A 33 -9.25 -6.65 25.35
C LEU A 33 -8.16 -5.82 24.68
N THR A 34 -6.94 -6.35 24.71
CA THR A 34 -5.86 -5.83 23.87
C THR A 34 -6.19 -6.04 22.39
N PRO A 35 -5.63 -5.24 21.45
CA PRO A 35 -5.84 -5.46 20.02
C PRO A 35 -5.49 -6.89 19.57
N ALA A 36 -4.46 -7.48 20.19
CA ALA A 36 -4.05 -8.86 19.94
C ALA A 36 -5.11 -9.87 20.43
N GLU A 37 -5.72 -9.64 21.59
CA GLU A 37 -6.81 -10.49 22.10
C GLU A 37 -8.08 -10.39 21.25
N ILE A 38 -8.42 -9.20 20.74
CA ILE A 38 -9.55 -9.02 19.81
C ILE A 38 -9.34 -9.84 18.55
N GLN A 39 -8.14 -9.78 17.97
CA GLN A 39 -7.77 -10.59 16.81
C GLN A 39 -7.81 -12.08 17.14
N ARG A 40 -7.29 -12.49 18.30
CA ARG A 40 -7.34 -13.90 18.76
C ARG A 40 -8.79 -14.39 18.84
N GLN A 41 -9.70 -13.63 19.43
CA GLN A 41 -11.12 -13.99 19.50
C GLN A 41 -11.78 -14.08 18.11
N GLN A 42 -11.45 -13.17 17.20
CA GLN A 42 -11.94 -13.22 15.81
C GLN A 42 -11.43 -14.46 15.08
N LEU A 43 -10.15 -14.82 15.26
CA LEU A 43 -9.55 -16.03 14.71
C LEU A 43 -10.18 -17.29 15.32
N GLU A 44 -10.33 -17.37 16.64
CA GLU A 44 -11.02 -18.47 17.32
C GLU A 44 -12.45 -18.64 16.77
N LYS A 45 -13.16 -17.54 16.51
CA LYS A 45 -14.52 -17.57 15.92
C LYS A 45 -14.53 -18.08 14.48
N LEU A 46 -13.54 -17.72 13.67
CA LEU A 46 -13.40 -18.20 12.29
C LEU A 46 -13.00 -19.68 12.24
N LEU A 47 -12.02 -20.08 13.07
CA LEU A 47 -11.51 -21.45 13.14
C LEU A 47 -12.54 -22.45 13.68
N LYS A 48 -13.49 -22.02 14.52
CA LYS A 48 -14.65 -22.85 14.93
C LYS A 48 -15.47 -23.39 13.76
N ARG A 49 -15.42 -22.74 12.58
CA ARG A 49 -16.12 -23.16 11.37
C ARG A 49 -15.22 -23.01 10.14
N ALA A 50 -14.10 -23.75 10.14
CA ALA A 50 -13.11 -23.70 9.07
C ALA A 50 -13.67 -24.09 7.68
N ASP A 51 -14.69 -24.94 7.61
CA ASP A 51 -15.29 -25.37 6.34
C ASP A 51 -16.14 -24.30 5.66
N LYS A 52 -16.56 -23.25 6.39
CA LYS A 52 -17.40 -22.20 5.84
C LYS A 52 -16.52 -21.14 5.15
N PRO A 53 -16.73 -20.84 3.86
CA PRO A 53 -15.99 -19.78 3.20
C PRO A 53 -16.24 -18.43 3.89
N VAL A 54 -15.16 -17.69 4.12
CA VAL A 54 -15.21 -16.35 4.72
C VAL A 54 -15.75 -15.36 3.68
N ASN A 55 -16.82 -14.64 4.01
CA ASN A 55 -17.36 -13.60 3.15
C ASN A 55 -16.55 -12.31 3.36
N ILE A 56 -15.65 -12.00 2.42
CA ILE A 56 -14.97 -10.72 2.35
C ILE A 56 -15.94 -9.76 1.64
N PRO A 57 -16.39 -8.67 2.28
CA PRO A 57 -17.31 -7.75 1.64
C PRO A 57 -16.65 -7.16 0.39
N GLU A 58 -17.33 -7.25 -0.74
CA GLU A 58 -16.96 -6.54 -1.94
C GLU A 58 -17.11 -5.03 -1.71
N MET A 59 -16.32 -4.22 -2.42
CA MET A 59 -16.41 -2.76 -2.33
C MET A 59 -17.84 -2.33 -2.65
N VAL A 60 -18.48 -1.63 -1.71
CA VAL A 60 -19.84 -1.14 -1.92
C VAL A 60 -19.81 -0.05 -2.98
N ASP A 61 -20.58 -0.25 -4.04
CA ASP A 61 -20.81 0.77 -5.07
C ASP A 61 -21.33 2.07 -4.43
N LYS A 62 -20.88 3.21 -4.95
CA LYS A 62 -21.43 4.51 -4.54
C LYS A 62 -22.95 4.51 -4.77
N PRO A 63 -23.75 5.14 -3.89
CA PRO A 63 -25.20 5.15 -4.03
C PRO A 63 -25.60 5.85 -5.32
N LYS A 64 -26.02 5.06 -6.33
CA LYS A 64 -26.50 5.55 -7.62
C LYS A 64 -27.93 6.06 -7.46
N LEU A 65 -28.21 7.22 -8.04
CA LEU A 65 -29.57 7.75 -8.10
C LEU A 65 -30.43 6.84 -8.97
N LYS A 66 -31.67 6.58 -8.54
CA LYS A 66 -32.61 5.83 -9.36
C LYS A 66 -32.93 6.64 -10.63
N PRO A 67 -32.91 6.01 -11.82
CA PRO A 67 -33.28 6.70 -13.04
C PRO A 67 -34.73 7.22 -12.95
N PRO A 68 -35.04 8.34 -13.64
CA PRO A 68 -36.42 8.77 -13.76
C PRO A 68 -37.27 7.69 -14.45
N LYS A 69 -38.57 7.66 -14.16
CA LYS A 69 -39.49 6.74 -14.83
C LYS A 69 -39.83 7.27 -16.22
N ASP A 70 -39.80 6.41 -17.24
CA ASP A 70 -40.10 6.80 -18.62
C ASP A 70 -41.56 7.23 -18.82
N ILE A 71 -42.50 6.50 -18.20
CA ILE A 71 -43.93 6.77 -18.32
C ILE A 71 -44.54 6.96 -16.94
N VAL A 72 -45.13 8.14 -16.73
CA VAL A 72 -45.95 8.45 -15.55
C VAL A 72 -47.41 8.17 -15.92
N ARG A 73 -48.03 7.18 -15.25
CA ARG A 73 -49.38 6.71 -15.59
C ARG A 73 -50.51 7.56 -14.98
N ASN A 74 -50.19 8.40 -14.00
CA ASN A 74 -51.15 9.15 -13.19
C ASN A 74 -51.07 10.66 -13.46
N VAL A 75 -50.92 11.06 -14.72
CA VAL A 75 -50.90 12.47 -15.12
C VAL A 75 -52.34 12.97 -15.25
N GLN A 76 -52.73 13.90 -14.38
CA GLN A 76 -54.01 14.60 -14.46
C GLN A 76 -53.95 15.65 -15.59
N GLY A 77 -55.08 15.98 -16.21
CA GLY A 77 -55.14 16.93 -17.33
C GLY A 77 -54.55 18.30 -17.00
N SER A 78 -53.98 18.98 -18.00
CA SER A 78 -53.22 20.23 -17.80
C SER A 78 -54.01 21.40 -17.22
N SER A 79 -55.33 21.42 -17.41
CA SER A 79 -56.24 22.44 -16.88
C SER A 79 -56.94 22.01 -15.58
N ALA A 80 -56.65 20.81 -15.08
CA ALA A 80 -57.30 20.30 -13.88
C ALA A 80 -56.68 20.94 -12.62
N GLY A 81 -57.51 21.22 -11.61
CA GLY A 81 -57.06 21.89 -10.39
C GLY A 81 -56.09 21.07 -9.53
N ALA A 82 -55.45 21.72 -8.55
CA ALA A 82 -54.54 21.05 -7.63
C ALA A 82 -55.27 20.02 -6.75
N GLY A 83 -54.89 18.76 -6.87
CA GLY A 83 -55.38 17.68 -6.01
C GLY A 83 -54.69 17.67 -4.65
N SER A 84 -55.30 16.99 -3.66
CA SER A 84 -54.74 16.86 -2.30
C SER A 84 -53.39 16.14 -2.24
N GLY A 85 -53.10 15.28 -3.22
CA GLY A 85 -51.84 14.55 -3.33
C GLY A 85 -50.69 15.31 -4.02
N GLU A 86 -50.99 16.42 -4.70
CA GLU A 86 -50.01 17.13 -5.54
C GLU A 86 -48.84 17.69 -4.72
N PHE A 87 -49.11 18.14 -3.50
CA PHE A 87 -48.08 18.60 -2.58
C PHE A 87 -47.04 17.51 -2.27
N HIS A 88 -47.47 16.26 -2.08
CA HIS A 88 -46.56 15.15 -1.80
C HIS A 88 -45.78 14.71 -3.04
N VAL A 89 -46.40 14.80 -4.22
CA VAL A 89 -45.71 14.58 -5.51
C VAL A 89 -44.59 15.60 -5.69
N TYR A 90 -44.87 16.89 -5.51
CA TYR A 90 -43.87 17.95 -5.57
C TYR A 90 -42.75 17.75 -4.55
N ARG A 91 -43.09 17.46 -3.27
CA ARG A 91 -42.09 17.22 -2.22
C ARG A 91 -41.15 16.06 -2.57
N ALA A 92 -41.68 14.97 -3.10
CA ALA A 92 -40.88 13.82 -3.51
C ALA A 92 -40.00 14.16 -4.73
N HIS A 93 -40.54 14.88 -5.71
CA HIS A 93 -39.82 15.30 -6.91
C HIS A 93 -38.68 16.27 -6.57
N ARG A 94 -38.96 17.32 -5.78
CA ARG A 94 -37.96 18.28 -5.29
C ARG A 94 -36.83 17.59 -4.53
N ARG A 95 -37.16 16.65 -3.63
CA ARG A 95 -36.13 15.88 -2.89
C ARG A 95 -35.26 15.05 -3.83
N ARG A 96 -35.86 14.37 -4.80
CA ARG A 96 -35.13 13.60 -5.82
C ARG A 96 -34.19 14.51 -6.61
N GLU A 97 -34.69 15.67 -7.04
CA GLU A 97 -33.92 16.61 -7.84
C GLU A 97 -32.77 17.25 -7.07
N TYR A 98 -32.99 17.68 -5.83
CA TYR A 98 -31.90 18.20 -4.99
C TYR A 98 -30.84 17.14 -4.68
N THR A 99 -31.26 15.90 -4.46
CA THR A 99 -30.32 14.80 -4.26
C THR A 99 -29.54 14.54 -5.56
N ARG A 100 -30.20 14.68 -6.73
CA ARG A 100 -29.56 14.54 -8.03
C ARG A 100 -28.50 15.61 -8.29
N LEU A 101 -28.86 16.87 -8.08
CA LEU A 101 -27.93 18.00 -8.23
C LEU A 101 -26.76 17.88 -7.25
N LYS A 102 -27.02 17.54 -5.99
CA LYS A 102 -25.97 17.35 -4.99
C LYS A 102 -24.97 16.25 -5.36
N VAL A 103 -25.45 15.09 -5.82
CA VAL A 103 -24.56 14.00 -6.24
C VAL A 103 -23.72 14.42 -7.44
N MET A 104 -24.32 15.08 -8.43
CA MET A 104 -23.61 15.60 -9.61
C MET A 104 -22.52 16.60 -9.21
N GLU A 105 -22.83 17.57 -8.35
CA GLU A 105 -21.88 18.57 -7.86
C GLU A 105 -20.75 17.94 -7.02
N GLU A 106 -21.05 16.92 -6.21
CA GLU A 106 -20.04 16.19 -5.46
C GLU A 106 -19.14 15.35 -6.35
N GLU A 107 -19.68 14.75 -7.42
CA GLU A 107 -18.91 13.98 -8.39
C GLU A 107 -17.95 14.88 -9.19
N THR A 108 -18.43 16.03 -9.67
CA THR A 108 -17.58 16.99 -10.40
C THR A 108 -16.45 17.51 -9.52
N LYS A 109 -16.73 17.90 -8.27
CA LYS A 109 -15.70 18.36 -7.32
C LYS A 109 -14.66 17.28 -7.04
N LYS A 110 -15.09 16.03 -6.81
CA LYS A 110 -14.17 14.90 -6.57
C LYS A 110 -13.31 14.62 -7.81
N GLU A 111 -13.86 14.75 -9.01
CA GLU A 111 -13.12 14.56 -10.26
C GLU A 111 -12.07 15.66 -10.46
N GLU A 112 -12.43 16.92 -10.22
CA GLU A 112 -11.50 18.05 -10.26
C GLU A 112 -10.35 17.89 -9.26
N GLU A 113 -10.67 17.60 -7.99
CA GLU A 113 -9.67 17.36 -6.94
C GLU A 113 -8.74 16.20 -7.27
N LYS A 114 -9.30 15.10 -7.81
CA LYS A 114 -8.52 13.93 -8.23
C LYS A 114 -7.60 14.27 -9.40
N ARG A 115 -8.10 14.98 -10.40
CA ARG A 115 -7.31 15.41 -11.57
C ARG A 115 -6.16 16.32 -11.14
N GLU A 116 -6.41 17.26 -10.25
CA GLU A 116 -5.35 18.13 -9.70
C GLU A 116 -4.32 17.34 -8.93
N PHE A 117 -4.76 16.41 -8.08
CA PHE A 117 -3.87 15.58 -7.29
C PHE A 117 -2.98 14.72 -8.18
N GLU A 118 -3.56 14.06 -9.19
CA GLU A 118 -2.83 13.23 -10.14
C GLU A 118 -1.82 14.06 -10.96
N ALA A 119 -2.21 15.26 -11.40
CA ALA A 119 -1.31 16.17 -12.10
C ALA A 119 -0.13 16.62 -11.21
N LYS A 120 -0.40 16.98 -9.95
CA LYS A 120 0.64 17.36 -8.96
C LYS A 120 1.58 16.19 -8.69
N MET A 121 1.05 14.99 -8.46
CA MET A 121 1.85 13.79 -8.23
C MET A 121 2.70 13.40 -9.44
N ALA A 122 2.15 13.49 -10.65
CA ALA A 122 2.90 13.24 -11.88
C ALA A 122 4.04 14.25 -12.05
N ALA A 123 3.80 15.54 -11.79
CA ALA A 123 4.84 16.56 -11.84
C ALA A 123 5.97 16.28 -10.84
N ILE A 124 5.64 15.96 -9.59
CA ILE A 124 6.64 15.58 -8.56
C ILE A 124 7.45 14.37 -9.01
N LYS A 125 6.76 13.30 -9.46
CA LYS A 125 7.41 12.07 -9.92
C LYS A 125 8.38 12.33 -11.06
N THR A 126 8.00 13.12 -12.07
CA THR A 126 8.89 13.45 -13.18
C THR A 126 10.10 14.29 -12.75
N GLN A 127 9.93 15.21 -11.80
CA GLN A 127 11.05 16.00 -11.25
C GLN A 127 12.03 15.12 -10.46
N GLU A 128 11.52 14.21 -9.64
CA GLU A 128 12.31 13.25 -8.87
C GLU A 128 13.04 12.26 -9.80
N GLU A 129 12.37 11.78 -10.84
CA GLU A 129 12.96 10.92 -11.87
C GLU A 129 14.08 11.64 -12.63
N LYS A 130 13.87 12.90 -13.05
CA LYS A 130 14.92 13.74 -13.67
C LYS A 130 16.13 13.92 -12.76
N LYS A 131 15.91 14.27 -11.48
CA LYS A 131 16.98 14.42 -10.48
C LYS A 131 17.73 13.10 -10.28
N THR A 132 17.00 12.00 -10.18
CA THR A 132 17.54 10.64 -9.99
C THR A 132 18.32 10.17 -11.22
N ALA A 133 17.80 10.41 -12.42
CA ALA A 133 18.43 10.08 -13.69
C ALA A 133 19.76 10.83 -13.88
N LYS A 134 19.79 12.15 -13.64
CA LYS A 134 21.02 12.96 -13.65
C LYS A 134 22.08 12.38 -12.69
N LYS A 135 21.70 12.06 -11.45
CA LYS A 135 22.62 11.47 -10.45
C LYS A 135 23.08 10.06 -10.85
N ARG A 136 22.18 9.24 -11.40
CA ARG A 136 22.48 7.88 -11.90
C ARG A 136 23.46 7.93 -13.06
N GLU A 137 23.28 8.84 -14.02
CA GLU A 137 24.18 9.04 -15.14
C GLU A 137 25.58 9.46 -14.68
N LYS A 138 25.69 10.43 -13.75
CA LYS A 138 26.97 10.81 -13.13
C LYS A 138 27.68 9.61 -12.49
N ARG A 139 26.96 8.75 -11.76
CA ARG A 139 27.51 7.52 -11.15
C ARG A 139 27.92 6.48 -12.20
N GLN A 140 27.14 6.30 -13.26
CA GLN A 140 27.46 5.37 -14.35
C GLN A 140 28.72 5.81 -15.11
N LYS A 141 28.85 7.11 -15.44
CA LYS A 141 30.07 7.68 -16.03
C LYS A 141 31.30 7.44 -15.14
N LYS A 142 31.20 7.71 -13.84
CA LYS A 142 32.29 7.41 -12.87
C LYS A 142 32.62 5.91 -12.81
N LYS A 143 31.62 5.03 -12.80
CA LYS A 143 31.80 3.56 -12.82
C LYS A 143 32.49 3.10 -14.12
N GLN A 144 32.10 3.65 -15.27
CA GLN A 144 32.73 3.34 -16.56
C GLN A 144 34.18 3.82 -16.59
N LYS A 145 34.48 5.06 -16.16
CA LYS A 145 35.86 5.58 -16.04
C LYS A 145 36.72 4.69 -15.12
N LYS A 146 36.21 4.31 -13.94
CA LYS A 146 36.92 3.39 -13.02
C LYS A 146 37.18 2.03 -13.68
N ARG A 147 36.21 1.45 -14.38
CA ARG A 147 36.38 0.18 -15.12
C ARG A 147 37.39 0.29 -16.27
N GLN A 148 37.43 1.44 -16.96
CA GLN A 148 38.42 1.69 -18.01
C GLN A 148 39.82 1.83 -17.42
N ASN A 149 39.97 2.58 -16.32
CA ASN A 149 41.26 2.72 -15.64
C ASN A 149 41.76 1.38 -15.09
N THR A 150 40.93 0.57 -14.42
CA THR A 150 41.36 -0.76 -13.95
C THR A 150 41.71 -1.71 -15.09
N LYS A 151 41.06 -1.59 -16.25
CA LYS A 151 41.45 -2.33 -17.45
C LYS A 151 42.82 -1.86 -17.98
N ARG A 152 43.04 -0.55 -18.06
CA ARG A 152 44.32 0.04 -18.50
C ARG A 152 45.47 -0.36 -17.58
N THR A 153 45.31 -0.23 -16.26
CA THR A 153 46.34 -0.65 -15.30
C THR A 153 46.62 -2.15 -15.40
N LYS A 154 45.58 -2.99 -15.54
CA LYS A 154 45.78 -4.44 -15.73
C LYS A 154 46.49 -4.77 -17.04
N THR A 155 46.20 -4.05 -18.14
CA THR A 155 46.94 -4.23 -19.41
C THR A 155 48.37 -3.70 -19.33
N GLU A 156 48.62 -2.62 -18.58
CA GLU A 156 49.97 -2.09 -18.35
C GLU A 156 50.80 -3.00 -17.45
N GLU A 157 50.22 -3.63 -16.42
CA GLU A 157 50.88 -4.66 -15.60
C GLU A 157 51.23 -5.89 -16.46
N ILE A 158 50.31 -6.38 -17.30
CA ILE A 158 50.57 -7.50 -18.22
C ILE A 158 51.65 -7.14 -19.27
N ASN A 159 51.72 -5.87 -19.71
CA ASN A 159 52.76 -5.43 -20.65
C ASN A 159 54.11 -5.17 -19.97
N LYS A 160 54.14 -4.74 -18.69
CA LYS A 160 55.38 -4.63 -17.91
C LYS A 160 55.97 -6.00 -17.59
N ASP A 161 55.16 -6.99 -17.25
CA ASP A 161 55.62 -8.38 -17.10
C ASP A 161 56.18 -8.97 -18.41
N LYS A 162 55.80 -8.43 -19.58
CA LYS A 162 56.38 -8.78 -20.89
C LYS A 162 57.57 -7.92 -21.32
N GLN A 163 57.84 -6.79 -20.66
CA GLN A 163 58.92 -5.84 -21.01
C GLN A 163 60.12 -5.88 -20.06
N ILE A 164 60.06 -6.59 -18.93
CA ILE A 164 61.21 -6.77 -18.02
C ILE A 164 62.38 -7.53 -18.68
N ASP A 165 62.18 -8.19 -19.82
CA ASP A 165 63.27 -8.84 -20.56
C ASP A 165 64.12 -7.90 -21.44
N THR A 166 63.79 -6.61 -21.60
CA THR A 166 64.65 -5.71 -22.41
C THR A 166 64.66 -4.24 -21.97
N ASN A 167 65.82 -3.84 -21.41
CA ASN A 167 66.48 -2.54 -21.48
C ASN A 167 66.05 -1.36 -20.58
N ASP A 168 66.93 -1.12 -19.60
CA ASP A 168 67.32 0.18 -19.03
C ASP A 168 67.73 1.19 -20.12
N ASN A 169 67.17 2.41 -20.10
CA ASN A 169 67.92 3.68 -20.04
C ASN A 169 67.05 4.96 -20.23
N ASN A 170 67.12 5.81 -19.20
CA ASN A 170 67.43 7.26 -19.27
C ASN A 170 66.35 8.35 -19.59
N LYS A 171 66.24 9.26 -18.61
CA LYS A 171 66.02 10.73 -18.61
C LYS A 171 64.71 11.38 -19.10
N ASN A 172 64.01 11.92 -18.09
CA ASN A 172 63.69 13.35 -17.83
C ASN A 172 62.99 14.19 -18.92
N ILE A 173 61.87 14.84 -18.57
CA ILE A 173 61.53 16.27 -18.77
C ILE A 173 60.14 16.57 -18.19
N GLU A 174 60.07 17.63 -17.39
CA GLU A 174 58.86 18.24 -16.80
C GLU A 174 57.88 18.78 -17.85
N SER A 175 56.59 18.80 -17.53
CA SER A 175 55.68 19.90 -17.91
C SER A 175 54.43 19.91 -17.05
N LYS A 176 54.27 21.03 -16.33
CA LYS A 176 53.02 21.51 -15.72
C LYS A 176 51.90 21.58 -16.75
N ASN A 177 50.67 21.29 -16.32
CA ASN A 177 49.47 21.95 -16.82
C ASN A 177 48.35 21.87 -15.76
N GLU A 178 48.11 23.00 -15.12
CA GLU A 178 46.89 23.31 -14.37
C GLU A 178 45.74 23.51 -15.37
N SER A 179 44.58 22.89 -15.11
CA SER A 179 43.33 23.28 -15.76
C SER A 179 42.22 23.31 -14.71
N SER A 180 41.93 24.53 -14.28
CA SER A 180 40.74 24.96 -13.55
C SER A 180 39.47 24.69 -14.37
N ASP A 181 38.49 24.01 -13.78
CA ASP A 181 37.14 23.88 -14.34
C ASP A 181 36.16 24.50 -13.33
N SER A 182 35.69 25.70 -13.65
CA SER A 182 34.74 26.51 -12.90
C SER A 182 33.32 26.04 -13.19
N ASP A 183 32.67 25.42 -12.22
CA ASP A 183 31.26 25.02 -12.28
C ASP A 183 30.39 26.21 -11.83
N SER A 184 29.82 26.94 -12.79
CA SER A 184 28.81 27.98 -12.58
C SER A 184 27.41 27.35 -12.59
N GLU A 185 26.77 27.29 -11.42
CA GLU A 185 25.36 26.97 -11.25
C GLU A 185 24.50 28.21 -11.53
N GLU A 186 23.63 28.13 -12.56
CA GLU A 186 22.43 28.96 -12.69
C GLU A 186 21.22 28.06 -13.06
N ASP A 187 20.10 28.37 -12.41
CA ASP A 187 18.70 27.89 -12.52
C ASP A 187 18.29 26.46 -12.06
#